data_AF-A0A7K0PLR8-F1
#
_entry.id   AF-A0A7K0PLR8-F1
#
_cell.length_a   1.000
_cell.length_b   1.000
_cell.length_c   1.000
_cell.angle_alpha   90.00
_cell.angle_beta   90.00
_cell.angle_gamma   90.00
#
_symmetry.space_group_name_H-M   'P 1'
#
loop_
_entity.id
_entity.type
_entity.pdbx_description
1 polymer ?
#
loop_
_entity_poly.entity_id
_entity_poly.type
_entity_poly.pdbx_seq_one_letter_code
_entity_poly.pdbx_strand_id
1 'polypeptide(L)'
;MNVSGGSFDARGDQIVTAALATLNADPGASMAEIAEAAGVGRATLHRRFATRDDLVLEIGHRSLGRWEATLRASGVLELTGAEGAPGGAGDEAALGGAGVV
;
A
#
# COMPACT_ATOMS: atom_id res chain seq x y z
N MET A 1 -6.87 -13.15 -20.21
CA MET A 1 -6.43 -12.43 -18.99
C MET A 1 -6.52 -13.40 -17.83
N ASN A 2 -5.39 -13.91 -17.35
CA ASN A 2 -5.36 -14.78 -16.17
C ASN A 2 -4.50 -14.09 -15.11
N VAL A 3 -5.14 -13.52 -14.10
CA VAL A 3 -4.45 -13.13 -12.86
C VAL A 3 -4.30 -14.40 -12.04
N SER A 4 -3.13 -15.04 -12.13
CA SER A 4 -2.78 -16.18 -11.28
C SER A 4 -2.75 -15.71 -9.82
N GLY A 5 -3.90 -15.82 -9.17
CA GLY A 5 -4.00 -15.84 -7.72
C GLY A 5 -3.86 -17.27 -7.20
N GLY A 6 -3.36 -17.36 -5.97
CA GLY A 6 -3.68 -18.45 -5.06
C GLY A 6 -2.54 -19.44 -4.82
N SER A 7 -1.88 -19.31 -3.67
CA SER A 7 -1.82 -20.46 -2.74
C SER A 7 -1.20 -20.16 -1.34
N PHE A 8 -0.74 -18.94 -0.98
CA PHE A 8 -0.05 -18.78 0.33
C PHE A 8 -0.48 -17.60 1.23
N ASP A 9 -1.52 -16.87 0.86
CA ASP A 9 -1.92 -15.58 1.43
C ASP A 9 -3.38 -15.53 1.91
N ALA A 10 -4.23 -16.47 1.48
CA ALA A 10 -5.69 -16.46 1.72
C ALA A 10 -6.12 -16.12 3.17
N ARG A 11 -5.45 -16.66 4.20
CA ARG A 11 -5.76 -16.33 5.60
C ARG A 11 -5.22 -14.97 6.05
N GLY A 12 -4.04 -14.57 5.55
CA GLY A 12 -3.50 -13.23 5.77
C GLY A 12 -4.37 -12.15 5.11
N ASP A 13 -4.88 -12.45 3.93
CA ASP A 13 -5.82 -11.62 3.17
C ASP A 13 -7.16 -11.46 3.89
N GLN A 14 -7.68 -12.54 4.47
CA GLN A 14 -8.88 -12.48 5.30
C GLN A 14 -8.69 -11.60 6.54
N ILE A 15 -7.57 -11.75 7.27
CA ILE A 15 -7.29 -10.92 8.45
C ILE A 15 -7.17 -9.45 8.07
N VAL A 16 -6.41 -9.13 7.00
CA VAL A 16 -6.22 -7.75 6.57
C VAL A 16 -7.52 -7.14 6.04
N THR A 17 -8.35 -7.90 5.33
CA THR A 17 -9.66 -7.43 4.85
C THR A 17 -10.60 -7.11 6.01
N ALA A 18 -10.70 -8.01 7.00
CA ALA A 18 -11.52 -7.80 8.18
C ALA A 18 -11.01 -6.63 9.03
N ALA A 19 -9.68 -6.50 9.19
CA ALA A 19 -9.06 -5.37 9.88
C ALA A 19 -9.36 -4.04 9.19
N LEU A 20 -9.21 -3.96 7.86
CA LEU A 20 -9.54 -2.76 7.10
C LEU A 20 -11.01 -2.35 7.29
N ALA A 21 -11.95 -3.30 7.21
CA ALA A 21 -13.36 -3.02 7.42
C ALA A 21 -13.65 -2.52 8.84
N THR A 22 -13.05 -3.17 9.84
CA THR A 22 -13.21 -2.82 11.27
C THR A 22 -12.67 -1.41 11.54
N LEU A 23 -11.47 -1.10 11.06
CA LEU A 23 -10.81 0.18 11.30
C LEU A 23 -11.44 1.34 10.53
N ASN A 24 -12.07 1.08 9.38
CA ASN A 24 -12.87 2.08 8.68
C ASN A 24 -14.14 2.44 9.43
N ALA A 25 -14.74 1.49 10.15
CA ALA A 25 -15.92 1.72 10.97
C ALA A 25 -15.56 2.38 12.32
N ASP A 26 -14.49 1.91 12.95
CA ASP A 26 -13.95 2.46 14.19
C ASP A 26 -12.41 2.43 14.21
N PRO A 27 -11.74 3.59 14.04
CA PRO A 27 -10.29 3.69 14.14
C PRO A 27 -9.72 3.30 15.51
N GLY A 28 -10.54 3.38 16.57
CA GLY A 28 -10.21 3.04 17.95
C GLY A 28 -10.29 1.55 18.26
N ALA A 29 -10.80 0.72 17.35
CA ALA A 29 -10.97 -0.72 17.57
C ALA A 29 -9.65 -1.39 17.98
N SER A 30 -9.76 -2.25 18.99
CA SER A 30 -8.64 -2.98 19.58
C SER A 30 -8.20 -4.15 18.71
N MET A 31 -6.97 -4.62 18.94
CA MET A 31 -6.44 -5.85 18.32
C MET A 31 -7.29 -7.09 18.65
N ALA A 32 -8.04 -7.06 19.76
CA ALA A 32 -8.95 -8.13 20.15
C ALA A 32 -10.22 -8.14 19.29
N GLU A 33 -10.84 -6.98 19.08
CA GLU A 33 -12.03 -6.82 18.22
C GLU A 33 -11.70 -7.15 16.77
N ILE A 34 -10.52 -6.74 16.29
CA ILE A 34 -10.06 -7.09 14.94
C ILE A 34 -9.88 -8.61 14.78
N ALA A 35 -9.31 -9.28 15.79
CA ALA A 35 -9.13 -10.74 15.75
C ALA A 35 -10.49 -11.47 15.69
N GLU A 36 -11.46 -11.00 16.47
CA GLU A 36 -12.83 -11.50 16.47
C GLU A 36 -13.50 -11.29 15.11
N ALA A 37 -13.45 -10.08 14.56
CA ALA A 37 -13.99 -9.76 13.24
C ALA A 37 -13.36 -10.59 12.11
N ALA A 38 -12.07 -10.93 12.25
CA ALA A 38 -11.34 -11.79 11.32
C ALA A 38 -11.58 -13.30 11.53
N GLY A 39 -12.32 -13.70 12.57
CA GLY A 39 -12.56 -15.12 12.89
C GLY A 39 -11.30 -15.87 13.31
N VAL A 40 -10.32 -15.18 13.92
CA VAL A 40 -9.06 -15.77 14.38
C VAL A 40 -8.81 -15.52 15.86
N GLY A 41 -8.05 -16.41 16.51
CA GLY A 41 -7.62 -16.19 17.89
C GLY A 41 -6.56 -15.08 18.00
N ARG A 42 -6.54 -14.34 19.11
CA ARG A 42 -5.58 -13.25 19.39
C ARG A 42 -4.11 -13.66 19.19
N ALA A 43 -3.72 -14.85 19.64
CA ALA A 43 -2.36 -15.37 19.45
C ALA A 43 -2.00 -15.62 17.97
N THR A 44 -3.00 -15.92 17.13
CA THR A 44 -2.81 -16.08 15.68
C THR A 44 -2.59 -14.73 15.02
N LEU A 45 -3.39 -13.73 15.38
CA LEU A 45 -3.24 -12.37 14.89
C LEU A 45 -1.89 -11.78 15.32
N HIS A 46 -1.52 -11.93 16.59
CA HIS A 46 -0.25 -11.40 17.13
C HIS A 46 0.99 -12.08 16.53
N ARG A 47 0.93 -13.37 16.20
CA ARG A 47 2.03 -14.06 15.49
C ARG A 47 2.22 -13.52 14.07
N ARG A 48 1.14 -13.03 13.44
CA ARG A 48 1.19 -12.46 12.09
C ARG A 48 1.59 -10.99 12.08
N PHE A 49 1.13 -10.24 13.08
CA PHE A 49 1.34 -8.81 13.27
C PHE A 49 1.71 -8.59 14.74
N ALA A 50 2.99 -8.36 15.02
CA ALA A 50 3.47 -8.24 16.40
C ALA A 50 2.89 -6.99 17.07
N THR A 51 2.62 -5.94 16.29
CA THR A 51 2.05 -4.68 16.75
C THR A 51 0.84 -4.28 15.91
N ARG A 52 0.08 -3.32 16.44
CA ARG A 52 -1.00 -2.66 15.69
C ARG A 52 -0.44 -1.92 14.46
N ASP A 53 0.73 -1.32 14.60
CA ASP A 53 1.38 -0.57 13.52
C ASP A 53 1.78 -1.49 12.37
N ASP A 54 2.30 -2.70 12.66
CA ASP A 54 2.60 -3.72 11.63
C ASP A 54 1.36 -4.06 10.80
N LEU A 55 0.20 -4.19 11.46
CA LEU A 55 -1.07 -4.47 10.79
C LEU A 55 -1.50 -3.28 9.91
N VAL A 56 -1.40 -2.05 10.42
CA VAL A 56 -1.79 -0.83 9.69
C VAL A 56 -0.89 -0.60 8.47
N LEU A 57 0.42 -0.81 8.61
CA LEU A 57 1.37 -0.72 7.51
C LEU A 57 1.06 -1.74 6.41
N GLU A 58 0.78 -3.00 6.79
CA GLU A 58 0.37 -4.03 5.83
C GLU A 58 -0.93 -3.67 5.11
N ILE A 59 -1.93 -3.15 5.82
CA ILE A 59 -3.17 -2.62 5.23
C ILE A 59 -2.84 -1.53 4.20
N GLY A 60 -1.97 -0.59 4.55
CA GLY A 60 -1.54 0.51 3.69
C GLY A 60 -0.88 0.01 2.40
N HIS A 61 0.12 -0.87 2.52
CA HIS A 61 0.82 -1.45 1.38
C HIS A 61 -0.14 -2.16 0.42
N ARG A 62 -1.08 -2.95 0.94
CA ARG A 62 -2.05 -3.67 0.11
C ARG A 62 -3.07 -2.74 -0.55
N SER A 63 -3.52 -1.71 0.18
CA SER A 63 -4.47 -0.73 -0.34
C SER A 63 -3.85 0.03 -1.52
N LEU A 64 -2.60 0.49 -1.37
CA LEU A 64 -1.86 1.15 -2.43
C LEU A 64 -1.60 0.22 -3.63
N GLY A 65 -1.17 -1.02 -3.39
CA GLY A 65 -0.98 -2.00 -4.47
C GLY A 65 -2.27 -2.28 -5.24
N ARG A 66 -3.42 -2.36 -4.56
CA ARG A 66 -4.73 -2.53 -5.20
C ARG A 66 -5.14 -1.30 -6.01
N TRP A 67 -4.90 -0.11 -5.48
CA TRP A 67 -5.16 1.14 -6.19
C TRP A 67 -4.30 1.25 -7.46
N GLU A 68 -3.00 0.97 -7.37
CA GLU A 68 -2.09 0.95 -8.51
C GLU A 68 -2.54 -0.05 -9.59
N ALA A 69 -2.92 -1.27 -9.18
CA ALA A 69 -3.44 -2.28 -10.11
C ALA A 69 -4.73 -1.81 -10.81
N THR A 70 -5.60 -1.11 -10.09
CA THR A 70 -6.85 -0.56 -10.65
C THR A 70 -6.58 0.56 -11.64
N LEU A 71 -5.66 1.48 -11.31
CA LEU A 71 -5.24 2.58 -12.20
C LEU A 71 -4.56 2.08 -13.47
N ARG A 72 -3.78 0.99 -13.36
CA ARG A 72 -3.17 0.33 -14.51
C ARG A 72 -4.23 -0.32 -15.41
N ALA A 73 -5.21 -0.99 -14.80
CA ALA A 73 -6.29 -1.66 -15.54
C ALA A 73 -7.26 -0.68 -16.23
N SER A 74 -7.41 0.54 -15.70
CA SER A 74 -8.27 1.57 -16.30
C SER A 74 -7.61 2.36 -17.44
N GLY A 75 -6.32 2.13 -17.72
CA GLY A 75 -5.56 2.91 -18.71
C GLY A 75 -5.23 4.35 -18.26
N VAL A 76 -5.58 4.73 -17.02
CA VAL A 76 -5.30 6.08 -16.49
C VAL A 76 -3.80 6.31 -16.32
N LEU A 77 -3.01 5.26 -16.10
CA LEU A 77 -1.55 5.31 -16.07
C LEU A 77 -0.88 5.28 -17.47
N GLU A 78 -1.60 5.01 -18.56
CA GLU A 78 -1.09 5.20 -19.94
C GLU A 78 -1.21 6.65 -20.42
N LEU A 79 -1.95 7.51 -19.70
CA LEU A 79 -2.13 8.92 -20.06
C LEU A 79 -0.95 9.83 -19.68
N THR A 80 0.13 9.29 -19.11
CA THR A 80 1.43 9.97 -19.13
C THR A 80 2.25 9.52 -20.34
N GLY A 81 1.62 9.48 -21.51
CA GLY A 81 2.27 9.96 -22.72
C GLY A 81 2.53 11.46 -22.59
N ALA A 82 3.35 11.86 -21.63
CA ALA A 82 4.17 13.05 -21.84
C ALA A 82 5.14 12.64 -22.93
N GLU A 83 4.67 12.79 -24.17
CA GLU A 83 5.52 12.94 -25.34
C GLU A 83 6.71 13.81 -24.92
N GLY A 84 7.91 13.33 -25.22
CA GLY A 84 9.12 14.10 -25.00
C GLY A 84 8.90 15.52 -25.50
N ALA A 85 9.32 16.51 -24.73
CA ALA A 85 9.52 17.82 -25.27
C ALA A 85 10.84 17.78 -26.09
N PRO A 86 10.82 17.79 -27.44
CA PRO A 86 12.01 18.16 -28.18
C PRO A 86 12.18 19.68 -28.11
N GLY A 87 13.27 20.13 -27.48
CA GLY A 87 13.81 21.45 -27.73
C GLY A 87 13.90 22.36 -26.52
N GLY A 88 15.14 22.56 -26.05
CA GLY A 88 15.49 23.56 -25.06
C GLY A 88 16.93 23.43 -24.62
N ALA A 89 17.87 23.46 -25.57
CA ALA A 89 19.26 23.74 -25.26
C ALA A 89 19.34 25.06 -24.48
N GLY A 90 20.00 25.06 -23.33
CA GLY A 90 20.11 26.25 -22.49
C GLY A 90 20.75 25.96 -21.14
N ASP A 91 22.07 26.06 -21.15
CA ASP A 91 22.90 26.54 -20.04
C ASP A 91 23.45 25.52 -19.02
N GLU A 92 24.54 24.89 -19.46
CA GLU A 92 25.65 24.52 -18.60
C GLU A 92 26.38 25.81 -18.13
N ALA A 93 25.84 26.51 -17.13
CA ALA A 93 26.58 27.55 -16.40
C ALA A 93 25.91 27.90 -15.05
N ALA A 94 26.36 27.24 -13.97
CA ALA A 94 26.55 27.83 -12.64
C ALA A 94 26.70 26.75 -11.55
N LEU A 95 27.76 25.93 -11.64
CA LEU A 95 28.37 25.40 -10.42
C LEU A 95 29.29 26.48 -9.84
N GLY A 96 28.67 27.52 -9.29
CA GLY A 96 29.31 28.49 -8.42
C GLY A 96 29.30 27.97 -6.99
N GLY A 97 30.45 27.48 -6.52
CA GLY A 97 30.64 27.19 -5.12
C GLY A 97 30.58 28.45 -4.27
N ALA A 98 29.97 28.35 -3.10
CA ALA A 98 30.35 29.05 -1.87
C ALA A 98 29.38 28.70 -0.73
N GLY A 99 29.91 28.12 0.36
CA GLY A 99 29.39 28.39 1.70
C GLY A 99 29.14 27.17 2.59
N VAL A 100 29.82 27.18 3.75
CA VAL A 100 29.59 26.38 4.98
C VAL A 100 30.30 25.01 4.93
N VAL A 101 31.53 24.86 5.43
CA VAL A 101 32.05 25.12 6.80
C VAL A 101 33.56 25.36 6.82
#